data_AF-A0A6J4HHS5-F1
#
_entry.id   AF-A0A6J4HHS5-F1
#
_cell.length_a   1.000
_cell.length_b   1.000
_cell.length_c   1.000
_cell.angle_alpha   90.00
_cell.angle_beta   90.00
_cell.angle_gamma   90.00
#
_symmetry.space_group_name_H-M   'P 1'
#
loop_
_entity.id
_entity.type
_entity.pdbx_description
1 polymer ?
#
loop_
_entity_poly.entity_id
_entity_poly.type
_entity_poly.pdbx_seq_one_letter_code
_entity_poly.pdbx_strand_id
1 'polypeptide(L)'
;MLRLIAVGLLIVGLALGLLTGWGVPLGETLFRYDPALLNTAQAGIQRYASPALWDDGVLPLLERPSWVLPAGSGALLLMLRGLLLSPRRR
;
A
#
# COMPACT_ATOMS: atom_id res chain seq x y z
N MET A 1 9.39 4.61 18.07
CA MET A 1 8.25 3.86 17.50
C MET A 1 8.07 4.09 16.00
N LEU A 2 7.88 5.33 15.52
CA LEU A 2 7.67 5.62 14.08
C LEU A 2 8.73 5.01 13.13
N ARG A 3 10.01 5.07 13.50
CA ARG A 3 11.10 4.47 12.70
C ARG A 3 10.96 2.95 12.54
N LEU A 4 10.52 2.26 13.59
CA LEU A 4 10.36 0.80 13.53
C LEU A 4 9.20 0.42 12.60
N ILE A 5 8.11 1.18 12.65
CA ILE A 5 6.97 1.01 11.74
C ILE A 5 7.41 1.23 10.29
N ALA A 6 8.14 2.31 10.02
CA ALA A 6 8.61 2.62 8.68
C ALA A 6 9.57 1.54 8.12
N VAL A 7 10.49 1.04 8.94
CA VAL A 7 11.38 -0.08 8.56
C VAL A 7 10.58 -1.37 8.37
N GLY A 8 9.60 -1.65 9.23
CA GLY A 8 8.71 -2.81 9.08
C GLY A 8 7.95 -2.77 7.74
N LEU A 9 7.42 -1.61 7.35
CA LEU A 9 6.74 -1.41 6.06
C LEU A 9 7.68 -1.61 4.87
N LEU A 10 8.94 -1.16 4.96
CA LEU A 10 9.94 -1.42 3.92
C LEU A 10 10.27 -2.92 3.81
N ILE A 11 10.40 -3.62 4.94
CA ILE A 11 10.63 -5.07 4.97
C ILE A 11 9.44 -5.81 4.36
N VAL A 12 8.21 -5.43 4.69
CA VAL A 12 7.00 -6.02 4.09
C VAL A 12 6.96 -5.77 2.59
N GLY A 13 7.26 -4.55 2.13
CA GLY A 13 7.32 -4.25 0.70
C GLY A 13 8.37 -5.08 -0.02
N LEU A 14 9.58 -5.18 0.53
CA LEU A 14 10.63 -6.04 0.00
C LEU A 14 10.21 -7.52 -0.04
N ALA A 15 9.62 -8.02 1.04
CA ALA A 15 9.15 -9.39 1.12
C ALA A 15 8.06 -9.67 0.07
N LEU A 16 7.09 -8.77 -0.12
CA LEU A 16 6.07 -8.92 -1.15
C LEU A 16 6.69 -8.93 -2.55
N GLY A 17 7.64 -8.04 -2.84
CA GLY A 17 8.35 -8.01 -4.12
C GLY A 17 9.10 -9.31 -4.41
N LEU A 18 9.74 -9.89 -3.39
CA LEU A 18 10.48 -11.15 -3.50
C LEU A 18 9.58 -12.38 -3.56
N LEU A 19 8.48 -12.42 -2.80
CA LEU A 19 7.60 -13.59 -2.67
C LEU A 19 6.53 -13.66 -3.77
N THR A 20 6.04 -12.50 -4.23
CA THR A 20 4.96 -12.44 -5.23
C THR A 20 5.47 -12.06 -6.62
N GLY A 21 6.59 -11.34 -6.69
CA GLY A 21 7.16 -10.82 -7.93
C GLY A 21 6.99 -9.31 -8.05
N TRP A 22 8.01 -8.63 -8.58
CA TRP A 22 8.07 -7.15 -8.65
C TRP A 22 7.01 -6.49 -9.53
N GLY A 23 6.38 -7.24 -10.43
CA GLY A 23 5.34 -6.77 -11.34
C GLY A 23 3.93 -7.26 -10.99
N VAL A 24 3.76 -8.04 -9.93
CA VAL A 24 2.44 -8.60 -9.60
C VAL A 24 1.57 -7.52 -8.94
N PRO A 25 0.37 -7.26 -9.48
CA PRO A 25 -0.56 -6.29 -8.90
C PRO A 25 -0.96 -6.64 -7.47
N LEU A 26 -1.23 -5.61 -6.66
CA LEU A 26 -1.74 -5.76 -5.31
C LEU A 26 -3.10 -6.47 -5.30
N GLY A 27 -3.99 -6.12 -6.22
CA GLY A 27 -5.29 -6.75 -6.39
C GLY A 27 -5.17 -8.24 -6.66
N GLU A 28 -4.26 -8.65 -7.55
CA GLU A 28 -4.00 -10.06 -7.79
C GLU A 28 -3.44 -10.77 -6.55
N THR A 29 -2.51 -10.14 -5.84
CA THR A 29 -1.93 -10.68 -4.60
C THR A 29 -3.01 -10.91 -3.54
N LEU A 30 -3.90 -9.93 -3.34
CA LEU A 30 -5.00 -10.02 -2.40
C LEU A 30 -6.04 -11.05 -2.84
N PHE A 31 -6.37 -11.10 -4.14
CA PHE A 31 -7.30 -12.08 -4.69
C PHE A 31 -6.79 -13.52 -4.50
N ARG A 32 -5.48 -13.76 -4.66
CA ARG A 32 -4.86 -15.07 -4.41
C ARG A 32 -4.94 -15.48 -2.93
N TYR A 33 -4.95 -14.52 -2.01
CA TYR A 33 -5.04 -14.78 -0.58
C TYR A 33 -6.48 -15.01 -0.12
N ASP A 34 -7.38 -14.10 -0.51
CA ASP A 34 -8.81 -14.17 -0.20
C ASP A 34 -9.64 -13.46 -1.28
N PRO A 35 -10.24 -14.20 -2.22
CA PRO A 35 -11.14 -13.64 -3.22
C PRO A 35 -12.37 -12.96 -2.64
N ALA A 36 -12.88 -13.46 -1.50
CA ALA A 36 -14.10 -12.94 -0.88
C ALA A 36 -13.87 -11.53 -0.32
N LEU A 37 -12.65 -11.23 0.13
CA LEU A 37 -12.27 -9.90 0.61
C LEU A 37 -12.51 -8.82 -0.45
N LEU A 38 -11.99 -8.99 -1.68
CA LEU A 38 -12.10 -7.99 -2.73
C LEU A 38 -13.54 -7.85 -3.23
N ASN A 39 -14.26 -8.96 -3.39
CA ASN A 39 -15.66 -8.93 -3.79
C ASN A 39 -16.54 -8.22 -2.76
N THR A 40 -16.30 -8.48 -1.47
CA THR A 40 -17.03 -7.84 -0.37
C THR A 40 -16.70 -6.35 -0.29
N ALA A 41 -15.42 -5.98 -0.43
CA ALA A 41 -15.00 -4.59 -0.44
C ALA A 41 -15.61 -3.82 -1.62
N GLN A 42 -15.59 -4.41 -2.82
CA GLN A 42 -16.20 -3.84 -4.01
C GLN A 42 -17.69 -3.63 -3.81
N ALA A 43 -18.43 -4.69 -3.44
CA ALA A 43 -19.87 -4.61 -3.22
C ALA A 43 -20.22 -3.59 -2.13
N GLY A 44 -19.44 -3.53 -1.04
CA GLY A 44 -19.61 -2.55 0.03
C GLY A 44 -19.43 -1.12 -0.44
N ILE A 45 -18.33 -0.83 -1.15
CA ILE A 45 -18.03 0.52 -1.65
C ILE A 45 -19.07 0.97 -2.68
N GLN A 46 -19.43 0.09 -3.62
CA GLN A 46 -20.41 0.40 -4.66
C GLN A 46 -21.83 0.58 -4.08
N ARG A 47 -22.18 -0.16 -3.01
CA ARG A 47 -23.50 -0.09 -2.39
C ARG A 47 -23.66 1.06 -1.40
N TYR A 48 -22.60 1.41 -0.66
CA TYR A 48 -22.71 2.31 0.49
C TYR A 48 -21.93 3.62 0.35
N ALA A 49 -20.99 3.73 -0.59
CA ALA A 49 -20.18 4.94 -0.77
C ALA A 49 -20.42 5.58 -2.15
N SER A 50 -19.85 5.02 -3.21
CA SER A 50 -20.00 5.46 -4.59
C SER A 50 -19.27 4.48 -5.51
N PRO A 51 -19.85 4.11 -6.68
CA PRO A 51 -19.14 3.32 -7.69
C PRO A 51 -17.81 3.97 -8.13
N ALA A 52 -17.79 5.29 -8.31
CA ALA A 52 -16.59 6.02 -8.72
C ALA A 52 -15.44 5.90 -7.70
N LEU A 53 -15.73 5.70 -6.41
CA LEU A 53 -14.68 5.50 -5.40
C LEU A 53 -13.92 4.20 -5.64
N TRP A 54 -14.62 3.15 -6.11
CA TRP A 54 -13.99 1.90 -6.48
C TRP A 54 -13.16 2.07 -7.74
N ASP A 55 -13.77 2.57 -8.81
CA ASP A 55 -13.17 2.60 -10.15
C ASP A 55 -12.03 3.63 -10.27
N ASP A 56 -12.19 4.82 -9.69
CA ASP A 56 -11.20 5.90 -9.80
C ASP A 56 -10.21 5.94 -8.63
N GLY A 57 -10.52 5.25 -7.52
CA GLY A 57 -9.76 5.31 -6.28
C GLY A 57 -9.08 3.99 -5.94
N VAL A 58 -9.89 2.97 -5.64
CA VAL A 58 -9.38 1.69 -5.12
C VAL A 58 -8.73 0.86 -6.22
N LEU A 59 -9.38 0.72 -7.38
CA LEU A 59 -8.89 -0.10 -8.48
C LEU A 59 -7.50 0.35 -8.98
N PRO A 60 -7.22 1.64 -9.20
CA PRO A 60 -5.89 2.10 -9.61
C PRO A 60 -4.79 1.84 -8.56
N LEU A 61 -5.16 1.74 -7.28
CA LEU A 61 -4.25 1.31 -6.21
C LEU A 61 -4.01 -0.20 -6.23
N LEU A 62 -5.05 -0.99 -6.50
CA LEU A 62 -4.96 -2.45 -6.64
C LEU A 62 -4.12 -2.86 -7.86
N GLU A 63 -4.11 -2.06 -8.93
CA GLU A 63 -3.29 -2.29 -10.12
C GLU A 63 -1.80 -2.00 -9.91
N ARG A 64 -1.43 -1.29 -8.84
CA ARG A 64 -0.02 -1.06 -8.51
C ARG A 64 0.64 -2.36 -8.07
N PRO A 65 1.96 -2.52 -8.33
CA PRO A 65 2.71 -3.64 -7.79
C PRO A 65 2.57 -3.77 -6.27
N SER A 66 2.40 -5.00 -5.79
CA SER A 66 2.07 -5.32 -4.39
C SER A 66 3.03 -4.71 -3.36
N TRP A 67 4.31 -4.56 -3.73
CA TRP A 67 5.35 -3.98 -2.89
C TRP A 67 5.28 -2.45 -2.75
N VAL A 68 4.65 -1.75 -3.70
CA VAL A 68 4.71 -0.28 -3.82
C VAL A 68 4.02 0.41 -2.66
N LEU A 69 2.83 -0.03 -2.25
CA LEU A 69 2.11 0.59 -1.14
C LEU A 69 2.89 0.50 0.20
N PRO A 70 3.31 -0.68 0.67
CA PRO A 70 4.07 -0.79 1.91
C PRO A 70 5.44 -0.11 1.80
N ALA A 71 6.20 -0.34 0.73
CA ALA A 71 7.53 0.28 0.58
C ALA A 71 7.44 1.81 0.47
N GLY A 72 6.50 2.31 -0.34
CA GLY A 72 6.25 3.75 -0.52
C GLY A 72 5.83 4.42 0.78
N SER A 73 4.94 3.80 1.55
CA SER A 73 4.53 4.30 2.87
C SER A 73 5.70 4.33 3.85
N GLY A 74 6.51 3.27 3.90
CA GLY A 74 7.70 3.21 4.73
C GLY A 74 8.73 4.30 4.36
N ALA A 75 9.00 4.47 3.07
CA ALA A 75 9.90 5.51 2.57
C ALA A 75 9.39 6.93 2.90
N LEU A 76 8.10 7.18 2.70
CA LEU A 76 7.46 8.46 3.01
C LEU A 76 7.58 8.80 4.51
N LEU A 77 7.33 7.84 5.40
CA LEU A 77 7.46 8.04 6.84
C LEU A 77 8.91 8.37 7.26
N LEU A 78 9.91 7.72 6.65
CA LEU A 78 11.32 8.03 6.89
C LEU A 78 11.69 9.42 6.37
N MET A 79 11.18 9.80 5.20
CA MET A 79 11.41 11.11 4.60
C MET A 79 10.81 12.24 5.44
N LEU A 80 9.55 12.11 5.86
CA LEU A 80 8.88 13.07 6.73
C LEU A 80 9.61 13.21 8.07
N ARG A 81 10.08 12.09 8.64
CA ARG A 81 10.91 12.13 9.84
C ARG A 81 12.23 12.89 9.60
N GLY A 82 12.90 12.64 8.48
CA GLY A 82 14.14 13.34 8.11
C GLY A 82 13.94 14.84 7.95
N LEU A 83 12.82 15.24 7.34
CA LEU A 83 12.42 16.64 7.19
C LEU A 83 12.14 17.30 8.56
N LEU A 84 11.40 16.62 9.44
CA LEU A 84 11.05 17.12 10.78
C LEU A 84 12.27 17.21 11.72
N LEU A 85 13.26 16.33 11.55
CA LEU A 85 14.46 16.29 12.38
C LEU A 85 15.65 17.03 11.78
N SER A 86 15.50 17.63 10.59
CA SER A 86 16.56 18.42 9.97
C SER A 86 16.84 19.63 10.87
N PRO A 87 18.01 19.69 11.55
CA PRO A 87 18.36 20.84 12.34
C PRO A 87 18.42 22.01 11.37
N ARG A 88 17.63 23.05 11.66
CA ARG A 88 17.72 24.35 10.99
C ARG A 88 19.17 24.79 11.13
N ARG A 89 20.02 24.52 10.13
CA ARG A 89 21.42 24.97 10.06
C ARG A 89 21.38 26.48 10.21
N ARG A 90 21.69 26.96 11.42
CA ARG A 90 22.09 28.33 11.72
C ARG A 90 23.58 28.31 11.94
#